data_AF-A0A352FNQ7-F1
#
_entry.id   AF-A0A352FNQ7-F1
#
_cell.length_a   1.000
_cell.length_b   1.000
_cell.length_c   1.000
_cell.angle_alpha   90.00
_cell.angle_beta   90.00
_cell.angle_gamma   90.00
#
_symmetry.space_group_name_H-M   'P 1'
#
loop_
_entity.id
_entity.type
_entity.pdbx_description
1 polymer ?
#
loop_
_entity_poly.entity_id
_entity_poly.type
_entity_poly.pdbx_seq_one_letter_code
_entity_poly.pdbx_strand_id
1 'polypeptide(L)'
;MADEQIKIAEPATEEAALDQNELAHSIIESLLDHTRVVSDLIALMAQALDEDTTKALTMTPQWQAYLESRRRMETTRTEVVKFVQTSKRAAED
;
A
#
# COMPACT_ATOMS: atom_id res chain seq x y z
N MET A 1 -14.46 -36.55 -27.58
CA MET A 1 -13.10 -36.02 -27.32
C MET A 1 -13.15 -34.58 -27.78
N ALA A 2 -13.25 -33.65 -26.84
CA ALA A 2 -13.31 -32.23 -27.13
C ALA A 2 -12.01 -31.61 -26.62
N ASP A 3 -11.32 -30.93 -27.54
CA ASP A 3 -10.11 -30.17 -27.32
C ASP A 3 -10.29 -29.16 -26.19
N GLU A 4 -9.47 -29.28 -25.15
CA GLU A 4 -9.23 -28.19 -24.21
C GLU A 4 -7.89 -27.55 -24.59
N GLN A 5 -7.96 -26.62 -25.53
CA GLN A 5 -6.84 -25.74 -25.84
C GLN A 5 -6.60 -24.86 -24.61
N ILE A 6 -5.57 -25.19 -23.86
CA ILE A 6 -4.96 -24.28 -22.89
C ILE A 6 -4.49 -23.07 -23.70
N LYS A 7 -5.27 -21.99 -23.65
CA LYS A 7 -4.92 -20.70 -24.23
C LYS A 7 -3.76 -20.16 -23.39
N ILE A 8 -2.54 -20.48 -23.80
CA ILE A 8 -1.32 -19.92 -23.25
C ILE A 8 -1.45 -18.40 -23.43
N ALA A 9 -1.52 -17.68 -22.31
CA ALA A 9 -1.55 -16.22 -22.31
C ALA A 9 -0.36 -15.71 -23.12
N GLU A 10 -0.63 -14.82 -24.08
CA GLU A 10 0.39 -14.13 -24.86
C GLU A 10 1.47 -13.54 -23.93
N PRO A 11 2.74 -13.52 -24.37
CA PRO A 11 3.80 -12.88 -23.60
C PRO A 11 3.42 -11.41 -23.40
N ALA A 12 3.31 -10.99 -22.15
CA ALA A 12 3.00 -9.61 -21.80
C ALA A 12 4.03 -8.69 -22.48
N THR A 13 3.57 -7.79 -23.34
CA THR A 13 4.41 -6.79 -23.98
C THR A 13 5.06 -5.89 -22.93
N GLU A 14 6.27 -5.42 -23.20
CA GLU A 14 7.06 -4.58 -22.30
C GLU A 14 6.30 -3.31 -21.86
N GLU A 15 5.50 -2.73 -22.75
CA GLU A 15 4.57 -1.63 -22.45
C GLU A 15 3.51 -2.01 -21.40
N ALA A 16 2.93 -3.20 -21.46
CA ALA A 16 1.92 -3.64 -20.48
C ALA A 16 2.53 -3.88 -19.08
N ALA A 17 3.80 -4.27 -19.02
CA ALA A 17 4.55 -4.42 -17.77
C ALA A 17 4.93 -3.05 -17.15
N LEU A 18 5.26 -2.06 -17.98
CA LEU A 18 5.50 -0.68 -17.56
C LEU A 18 4.21 -0.02 -17.03
N ASP A 19 3.09 -0.19 -17.72
CA ASP A 19 1.78 0.34 -17.31
C ASP A 19 1.33 -0.24 -15.95
N GLN A 20 1.51 -1.55 -15.73
CA GLN A 20 1.19 -2.18 -14.44
C GLN A 20 2.05 -1.65 -13.30
N ASN A 21 3.31 -1.33 -13.59
CA ASN A 21 4.27 -0.83 -12.62
C ASN A 21 3.92 0.60 -12.18
N GLU A 22 3.60 1.48 -13.13
CA GLU A 22 3.13 2.84 -12.85
C GLU A 22 1.79 2.84 -12.11
N LEU A 23 0.87 1.94 -12.48
CA LEU A 23 -0.39 1.76 -11.78
C LEU A 23 -0.18 1.34 -10.33
N ALA A 24 0.67 0.33 -10.08
CA ALA A 24 0.99 -0.13 -8.72
C ALA A 24 1.59 1.00 -7.87
N HIS A 25 2.48 1.81 -8.45
CA HIS A 25 3.03 2.99 -7.79
C HIS A 25 1.96 4.02 -7.41
N SER A 26 1.08 4.37 -8.35
CA SER A 26 0.03 5.38 -8.11
C SER A 26 -0.98 4.95 -7.03
N ILE A 27 -1.37 3.66 -7.01
CA ILE A 27 -2.26 3.10 -5.99
C ILE A 27 -1.64 3.23 -4.61
N ILE A 28 -0.35 2.89 -4.47
CA ILE A 28 0.35 2.94 -3.19
C ILE A 28 0.55 4.36 -2.72
N GLU A 29 0.90 5.26 -3.64
CA GLU A 29 1.05 6.67 -3.33
C GLU A 29 -0.26 7.26 -2.80
N SER A 30 -1.39 6.94 -3.45
CA SER A 30 -2.72 7.34 -2.97
C SER A 30 -3.05 6.78 -1.58
N LEU A 31 -2.77 5.50 -1.32
CA LEU A 31 -3.03 4.87 -0.01
C LEU A 31 -2.17 5.48 1.11
N LEU A 32 -0.91 5.78 0.83
CA LEU A 32 -0.02 6.42 1.80
C LEU A 32 -0.42 7.85 2.07
N ASP A 33 -0.81 8.59 1.03
CA ASP A 33 -1.27 9.96 1.18
C ASP A 33 -2.56 10.02 2.03
N HIS A 34 -3.50 9.11 1.78
CA HIS A 34 -4.67 8.95 2.62
C HIS A 34 -4.29 8.66 4.10
N THR A 35 -3.29 7.81 4.33
CA THR A 35 -2.79 7.51 5.68
C THR A 35 -2.18 8.74 6.37
N ARG A 36 -1.51 9.63 5.63
CA ARG A 36 -0.99 10.91 6.16
C ARG A 36 -2.13 11.83 6.56
N VAL A 37 -3.12 12.04 5.69
CA VAL A 37 -4.28 12.89 5.98
C VAL A 37 -5.03 12.39 7.23
N VAL A 38 -5.20 11.08 7.38
CA VAL A 38 -5.80 10.49 8.59
C VAL A 38 -4.94 10.75 9.83
N SER A 39 -3.61 10.68 9.72
CA SER A 39 -2.70 10.99 10.83
C SER A 39 -2.82 12.45 11.27
N ASP A 40 -2.91 13.37 10.33
CA ASP A 40 -3.08 14.80 10.61
C ASP A 40 -4.44 15.07 11.27
N LEU A 41 -5.50 14.41 10.80
CA LEU A 41 -6.82 14.47 11.41
C LEU A 41 -6.80 13.95 12.86
N ILE A 42 -6.10 12.84 13.12
CA ILE A 42 -5.93 12.32 14.49
C ILE A 42 -5.19 13.33 15.37
N ALA A 43 -4.14 13.99 14.85
CA ALA A 43 -3.42 15.03 15.59
C ALA A 43 -4.32 16.24 15.91
N LEU A 44 -5.18 16.66 14.98
CA LEU A 44 -6.18 17.71 15.22
C LEU A 44 -7.24 17.27 16.24
N MET A 45 -7.72 16.03 16.17
CA MET A 45 -8.65 15.49 17.17
C MET A 45 -8.01 15.43 18.55
N ALA A 46 -6.73 15.03 18.66
CA ALA A 46 -6.02 15.02 19.93
C ALA A 46 -5.86 16.42 20.55
N GLN A 47 -5.76 17.48 19.73
CA GLN A 47 -5.75 18.86 20.22
C GLN A 47 -7.12 19.33 20.73
N ALA A 48 -8.20 18.74 20.21
CA ALA A 48 -9.57 19.06 20.60
C ALA A 48 -10.04 18.27 21.83
N LEU A 49 -9.38 17.16 22.14
CA LEU A 49 -9.63 16.34 23.33
C LEU A 49 -8.80 16.84 24.52
N ASP A 50 -9.29 16.61 25.73
CA ASP A 50 -8.49 16.81 26.94
C ASP A 50 -7.37 15.75 27.04
N GLU A 51 -6.36 16.06 27.85
CA GLU A 51 -5.14 15.25 27.99
C GLU A 51 -5.45 13.85 28.53
N ASP A 52 -6.39 13.72 29.47
CA ASP A 52 -6.77 12.45 30.09
C ASP A 52 -7.49 11.54 29.08
N THR A 53 -8.41 12.10 28.30
CA THR A 53 -9.12 11.39 27.22
C THR A 53 -8.14 10.94 26.13
N THR A 54 -7.19 11.80 25.73
CA THR A 54 -6.15 11.46 24.76
C THR A 54 -5.28 10.31 25.28
N LYS A 55 -4.86 10.38 26.54
CA LYS A 55 -4.06 9.33 27.17
C LYS A 55 -4.83 8.01 27.24
N ALA A 56 -6.09 8.03 27.67
CA ALA A 56 -6.95 6.85 27.68
C ALA A 56 -7.08 6.23 26.28
N LEU A 57 -7.26 7.06 25.25
CA LEU A 57 -7.35 6.60 23.85
C LEU A 57 -6.08 5.88 23.40
N THR A 58 -4.89 6.38 23.75
CA THR A 58 -3.61 5.72 23.40
C THR A 58 -3.38 4.37 24.09
N MET A 59 -4.12 4.09 25.17
CA MET A 59 -4.06 2.80 25.88
C MET A 59 -5.03 1.76 25.30
N THR A 60 -5.88 2.14 24.34
CA THR A 60 -6.86 1.23 23.75
C THR A 60 -6.23 0.24 22.76
N PRO A 61 -6.80 -0.96 22.60
CA PRO A 61 -6.40 -1.90 21.55
C PRO A 61 -6.51 -1.31 20.13
N GLN A 62 -7.47 -0.41 19.91
CA GLN A 62 -7.70 0.25 18.63
C GLN A 62 -6.51 1.15 18.26
N TRP A 63 -5.92 1.84 19.23
CA TRP A 63 -4.71 2.64 19.00
C TRP A 63 -3.52 1.77 18.59
N GLN A 64 -3.33 0.63 19.27
CA GLN A 64 -2.27 -0.32 18.89
C GLN A 64 -2.50 -0.89 17.48
N ALA A 65 -3.75 -1.25 17.14
CA ALA A 65 -4.09 -1.72 15.80
C ALA A 65 -3.83 -0.66 14.72
N TYR A 66 -4.11 0.62 15.01
CA TYR A 66 -3.78 1.73 14.12
C TYR A 66 -2.27 1.87 13.90
N LEU A 67 -1.46 1.88 14.97
CA LEU A 67 0.00 1.97 14.88
C LEU A 67 0.60 0.79 14.09
N GLU A 68 0.10 -0.42 14.32
CA GLU A 68 0.54 -1.60 13.59
C GLU A 68 0.15 -1.54 12.11
N SER A 69 -1.08 -1.11 11.81
CA SER A 69 -1.54 -0.90 10.44
C SER A 69 -0.67 0.10 9.69
N ARG A 70 -0.33 1.22 10.33
CA ARG A 70 0.58 2.23 9.78
C ARG A 70 1.96 1.64 9.46
N ARG A 71 2.55 0.88 10.39
CA ARG A 71 3.84 0.23 10.19
C ARG A 71 3.80 -0.79 9.04
N ARG A 72 2.74 -1.58 8.95
CA ARG A 72 2.54 -2.52 7.84
C ARG A 72 2.49 -1.78 6.50
N MET A 73 1.77 -0.66 6.43
CA MET A 73 1.66 0.14 5.20
C MET A 73 3.01 0.70 4.72
N GLU A 74 3.85 1.18 5.65
CA GLU A 74 5.21 1.64 5.34
C GLU A 74 6.10 0.50 4.80
N THR A 75 5.96 -0.71 5.38
CA THR A 75 6.64 -1.92 4.87
C THR A 75 6.14 -2.31 3.49
N THR A 76 4.82 -2.37 3.28
CA THR A 76 4.20 -2.72 1.99
C THR A 76 4.66 -1.77 0.87
N ARG A 77 4.79 -0.47 1.15
CA ARG A 77 5.40 0.46 0.20
C ARG A 77 6.78 0.00 -0.23
N THR A 78 7.63 -0.33 0.73
CA THR A 78 9.02 -0.74 0.47
C THR A 78 9.08 -2.04 -0.33
N GLU A 79 8.20 -2.99 -0.02
CA GLU A 79 8.09 -4.27 -0.73
C GLU A 79 7.64 -4.09 -2.17
N VAL A 80 6.64 -3.24 -2.43
CA VAL A 80 6.17 -3.02 -3.80
C VAL A 80 7.16 -2.22 -4.62
N VAL A 81 7.85 -1.23 -4.04
CA VAL A 81 8.95 -0.53 -4.73
C VAL A 81 10.03 -1.53 -5.17
N LYS A 82 10.38 -2.49 -4.32
CA LYS A 82 11.32 -3.57 -4.67
C LYS A 82 10.75 -4.49 -5.75
N PHE A 83 9.49 -4.90 -5.62
CA PHE A 83 8.80 -5.75 -6.61
C PHE A 83 8.83 -5.10 -8.01
N VAL A 84 8.44 -3.83 -8.09
CA VAL A 84 8.52 -3.00 -9.30
C VAL A 84 9.92 -2.99 -9.89
N GLN A 85 10.95 -2.75 -9.07
CA GLN A 85 12.34 -2.71 -9.54
C GLN A 85 12.79 -4.06 -10.10
N THR A 86 12.40 -5.16 -9.44
CA THR A 86 12.69 -6.51 -9.92
C THR A 86 11.93 -6.87 -11.20
N SER A 87 10.69 -6.41 -11.34
CA SER A 87 9.88 -6.63 -12.55
C SER A 87 10.41 -5.87 -13.75
N LYS A 88 10.90 -4.63 -13.57
CA LYS A 88 11.57 -3.88 -14.64
C LYS A 88 12.83 -4.61 -15.12
N ARG A 89 13.70 -5.03 -14.19
CA ARG A 89 14.93 -5.75 -14.55
C ARG A 89 14.65 -7.08 -15.27
N ALA A 90 13.61 -7.80 -14.88
CA ALA A 90 13.23 -9.06 -15.51
C ALA A 90 12.56 -8.89 -16.88
N ALA A 91 12.10 -7.68 -17.23
CA ALA A 91 11.57 -7.37 -18.57
C ALA A 91 12.67 -6.90 -19.53
N GLU A 92 13.78 -6.36 -19.01
CA GLU A 92 14.95 -5.89 -19.76
C GLU A 92 15.97 -7.02 -20.10
N ASP A 93 15.90 -8.17 -19.40
CA ASP A 93 16.72 -9.39 -19.61
C ASP A 93 16.03 -10.41 -20.55
#